data_AF-A0A7V5LJ58-F1
#
_entry.id   AF-A0A7V5LJ58-F1
#
_cell.length_a   1.000
_cell.length_b   1.000
_cell.length_c   1.000
_cell.angle_alpha   90.00
_cell.angle_beta   90.00
_cell.angle_gamma   90.00
#
_symmetry.space_group_name_H-M   'P 1'
#
loop_
_entity.id
_entity.type
_entity.pdbx_description
1 polymer ?
#
loop_
_entity_poly.entity_id
_entity_poly.type
_entity_poly.pdbx_seq_one_letter_code
_entity_poly.pdbx_strand_id
1 'polypeptide(L)'
;FMIFILMLVSCKKTEIANPERDIVQIGKLSVDKQVFINRYRLNKDFAKAKQITRDDVVKFLDEYFVKNYLLVNKLLDQGIENEKEIKEDLERLKRRAMTGMNGPLYRKVIPSSVEVSDQEIEDLYNKSHYMLKIAYLRVSSKHLADSLYKALKKGADFGEIAKRYSLDIHTYEHGGEVRNYIQRGSLDPEFEKAIFNLKEGQVSKPIYITGWYNIVKVLKKKPIQKKPLEQMRPQLKQRLQQFKMNEIRNNYIDSLFIKYDYRVNKELFPYIKKAFVPFDRVGQLKVDAIPKDKLKEPLVTYKGGQFTLLEFVKTYNSSNAASRVPLRYDDEIENHIKTLIIGHLMYADAVARGLLEDEQFKFIYNRMRIQKLEREALKRLVNEQIKLTDEELKQYYEQHKQEWNNQDFEKVKRFVRNRLMAQRAKEYKNILTEKLRRKYDVVYNEPVIKEVVDSLNAMKKGPHIRKF
;
A
#
# COMPACT_ATOMS: atom_id res chain seq x y z
N PHE A 1 -3.88 -37.38 -55.61
CA PHE A 1 -3.41 -37.69 -54.25
C PHE A 1 -3.42 -36.39 -53.44
N MET A 2 -4.46 -36.18 -52.63
CA MET A 2 -4.61 -35.00 -51.79
C MET A 2 -4.43 -35.47 -50.34
N ILE A 3 -3.29 -35.14 -49.73
CA ILE A 3 -2.94 -35.56 -48.37
C ILE A 3 -3.60 -34.58 -47.40
N PHE A 4 -4.63 -35.05 -46.69
CA PHE A 4 -5.22 -34.38 -45.54
C PHE A 4 -4.30 -34.58 -44.33
N ILE A 5 -3.61 -33.51 -43.90
CA ILE A 5 -2.88 -33.48 -42.63
C ILE A 5 -3.92 -33.19 -41.54
N LEU A 6 -4.35 -34.24 -40.84
CA LEU A 6 -5.10 -34.14 -39.59
C LEU A 6 -4.14 -33.63 -38.51
N MET A 7 -4.17 -32.33 -38.20
CA MET A 7 -3.57 -31.84 -36.95
C MET A 7 -4.47 -32.27 -35.79
N LEU A 8 -4.12 -33.39 -35.16
CA LEU A 8 -4.63 -33.76 -33.85
C LEU A 8 -4.13 -32.73 -32.84
N VAL A 9 -5.01 -31.79 -32.47
CA VAL A 9 -4.82 -30.97 -31.27
C VAL A 9 -4.96 -31.91 -30.07
N SER A 10 -3.84 -32.48 -29.65
CA SER A 10 -3.76 -33.19 -28.38
C SER A 10 -4.04 -32.18 -27.26
N CYS A 11 -5.22 -32.29 -26.63
CA CYS A 11 -5.51 -31.64 -25.35
C CYS A 11 -4.49 -32.16 -24.33
N LYS A 12 -3.35 -31.47 -24.18
CA LYS A 12 -2.47 -31.69 -23.03
C LYS A 12 -3.29 -31.44 -21.77
N LYS A 13 -3.53 -32.51 -21.01
CA LYS A 13 -4.16 -32.46 -19.69
C LYS A 13 -3.37 -31.46 -18.85
N THR A 14 -4.05 -30.51 -18.21
CA THR A 14 -3.39 -29.49 -17.40
C THR A 14 -2.62 -30.16 -16.24
N GLU A 15 -1.30 -29.98 -16.19
CA GLU A 15 -0.44 -30.48 -15.10
C GLU A 15 -0.25 -29.41 -14.01
N ILE A 16 0.01 -29.85 -12.78
CA ILE A 16 0.31 -28.95 -11.66
C ILE A 16 1.68 -28.34 -11.88
N ALA A 17 1.74 -27.01 -12.00
CA ALA A 17 2.98 -26.30 -12.34
C ALA A 17 4.10 -26.50 -11.31
N ASN A 18 3.77 -26.48 -10.00
CA ASN A 18 4.71 -26.76 -8.91
C ASN A 18 4.16 -27.85 -7.98
N PRO A 19 4.42 -29.14 -8.25
CA PRO A 19 3.81 -30.26 -7.50
C PRO A 19 4.05 -30.23 -5.99
N GLU A 20 5.12 -29.61 -5.50
CA GLU A 20 5.43 -29.50 -4.07
C GLU A 20 4.76 -28.32 -3.36
N ARG A 21 4.30 -27.31 -4.11
CA ARG A 21 3.86 -26.01 -3.58
C ARG A 21 2.41 -25.70 -3.91
N ASP A 22 1.97 -26.05 -5.11
CA ASP A 22 0.66 -25.65 -5.61
C ASP A 22 -0.41 -26.64 -5.15
N ILE A 23 -1.38 -26.14 -4.37
CA ILE A 23 -2.49 -26.93 -3.82
C ILE A 23 -3.58 -27.21 -4.87
N VAL A 24 -3.69 -26.34 -5.88
CA VAL A 24 -4.62 -26.50 -7.01
C VAL A 24 -4.10 -25.75 -8.24
N GLN A 25 -4.26 -26.35 -9.41
CA GLN A 25 -4.04 -25.75 -10.72
C GLN A 25 -5.40 -25.46 -11.39
N ILE A 26 -5.58 -24.25 -11.93
CA ILE A 26 -6.78 -23.78 -12.63
C ILE A 26 -6.37 -23.13 -13.95
N GLY A 27 -6.46 -23.88 -15.05
CA GLY A 27 -5.97 -23.44 -16.36
C GLY A 27 -4.51 -22.94 -16.29
N LYS A 28 -4.27 -21.67 -16.63
CA LYS A 28 -2.95 -21.02 -16.63
C LYS A 28 -2.46 -20.58 -15.24
N LEU A 29 -3.25 -20.77 -14.18
CA LEU A 29 -3.00 -20.23 -12.85
C LEU A 29 -2.92 -21.33 -11.80
N SER A 30 -2.16 -21.12 -10.74
CA SER A 30 -2.08 -22.02 -9.58
C SER A 30 -2.18 -21.28 -8.26
N VAL A 31 -2.58 -22.00 -7.22
CA VAL A 31 -2.64 -21.48 -5.85
C VAL A 31 -1.54 -22.16 -5.03
N ASP A 32 -0.62 -21.36 -4.51
CA ASP A 32 0.41 -21.82 -3.59
C ASP A 32 -0.20 -22.17 -2.21
N LYS A 33 0.27 -23.25 -1.58
CA LYS A 33 -0.26 -23.76 -0.31
C LYS A 33 -0.13 -22.77 0.85
N GLN A 34 0.91 -21.95 0.89
CA GLN A 34 1.09 -20.93 1.92
C GLN A 34 0.12 -19.76 1.71
N VAL A 35 -0.17 -19.39 0.46
CA VAL A 35 -1.21 -18.40 0.14
C VAL A 35 -2.57 -18.89 0.63
N PHE A 36 -2.89 -20.16 0.38
CA PHE A 36 -4.11 -20.78 0.90
C PHE A 36 -4.16 -20.76 2.43
N ILE A 37 -3.15 -21.30 3.12
CA ILE A 37 -3.11 -21.39 4.60
C ILE A 37 -3.29 -20.01 5.23
N ASN A 38 -2.56 -19.00 4.73
CA ASN A 38 -2.64 -17.64 5.26
C ASN A 38 -4.04 -17.05 5.15
N ARG A 39 -4.76 -17.35 4.07
CA ARG A 39 -6.14 -16.88 3.87
C ARG A 39 -7.15 -17.69 4.69
N TYR A 40 -7.00 -19.01 4.72
CA TYR A 40 -7.90 -19.93 5.43
C TYR A 40 -7.92 -19.65 6.93
N ARG A 41 -6.75 -19.43 7.54
CA ARG A 41 -6.59 -19.14 8.98
C ARG A 41 -7.30 -17.87 9.46
N LEU A 42 -7.59 -16.95 8.54
CA LEU A 42 -8.29 -15.70 8.83
C LEU A 42 -9.82 -15.84 8.74
N ASN A 43 -10.33 -16.96 8.22
CA ASN A 43 -11.77 -17.20 8.13
C ASN A 43 -12.33 -17.68 9.50
N LYS A 44 -13.56 -17.26 9.79
CA LYS A 44 -14.40 -17.72 10.90
C LYS A 44 -14.54 -19.24 10.96
N ASP A 45 -14.59 -19.93 9.82
CA ASP A 45 -14.70 -21.39 9.73
C ASP A 45 -13.47 -22.06 10.34
N PHE A 46 -12.26 -21.56 10.02
CA PHE A 46 -11.06 -22.02 10.70
C PHE A 46 -11.17 -21.78 12.21
N ALA A 47 -11.62 -20.60 12.66
CA ALA A 47 -11.74 -20.32 14.10
C ALA A 47 -12.70 -21.30 14.83
N LYS A 48 -13.84 -21.63 14.21
CA LYS A 48 -14.90 -22.46 14.80
C LYS A 48 -14.66 -23.97 14.71
N ALA A 49 -13.98 -24.42 13.66
CA ALA A 49 -13.82 -25.85 13.42
C ALA A 49 -12.96 -26.52 14.51
N LYS A 50 -13.43 -27.67 15.02
CA LYS A 50 -12.65 -28.52 15.93
C LYS A 50 -11.52 -29.24 15.19
N GLN A 51 -11.82 -29.69 13.98
CA GLN A 51 -10.91 -30.34 13.07
C GLN A 51 -11.20 -29.84 11.66
N ILE A 52 -10.15 -29.65 10.88
CA ILE A 52 -10.22 -29.29 9.46
C ILE A 52 -10.15 -30.59 8.65
N THR A 53 -11.05 -30.74 7.68
CA THR A 53 -11.09 -31.88 6.76
C THR A 53 -10.62 -31.47 5.35
N ARG A 54 -10.39 -32.47 4.50
CA ARG A 54 -10.15 -32.26 3.06
C ARG A 54 -11.28 -31.46 2.42
N ASP A 55 -12.53 -31.80 2.74
CA ASP A 55 -13.69 -31.16 2.13
C ASP A 55 -13.84 -29.71 2.55
N ASP A 56 -13.47 -29.36 3.78
CA ASP A 56 -13.40 -27.95 4.21
C ASP A 56 -12.37 -27.17 3.38
N VAL A 57 -11.20 -27.77 3.13
CA VAL A 57 -10.14 -27.16 2.31
C VAL A 57 -10.61 -26.99 0.86
N VAL A 58 -11.17 -28.03 0.25
CA VAL A 58 -11.65 -28.00 -1.14
C VAL A 58 -12.81 -27.04 -1.31
N LYS A 59 -13.77 -27.04 -0.39
CA LYS A 59 -14.90 -26.08 -0.38
C LYS A 59 -14.39 -24.64 -0.32
N PHE A 60 -13.39 -24.37 0.51
CA PHE A 60 -12.81 -23.03 0.59
C PHE A 60 -12.01 -22.67 -0.67
N LEU A 61 -11.23 -23.61 -1.21
CA LEU A 61 -10.54 -23.42 -2.49
C LEU A 61 -11.54 -23.03 -3.57
N ASP A 62 -12.66 -23.75 -3.67
CA ASP A 62 -13.68 -23.50 -4.68
C ASP A 62 -14.30 -22.11 -4.55
N GLU A 63 -14.70 -21.74 -3.34
CA GLU A 63 -15.40 -20.48 -3.10
C GLU A 63 -14.50 -19.24 -3.27
N TYR A 64 -13.25 -19.32 -2.79
CA TYR A 64 -12.38 -18.15 -2.65
C TYR A 64 -11.21 -18.07 -3.63
N PHE A 65 -10.88 -19.17 -4.31
CA PHE A 65 -9.79 -19.23 -5.29
C PHE A 65 -10.28 -19.69 -6.66
N VAL A 66 -10.78 -20.92 -6.80
CA VAL A 66 -11.09 -21.53 -8.11
C VAL A 66 -12.08 -20.66 -8.88
N LYS A 67 -13.21 -20.28 -8.28
CA LYS A 67 -14.21 -19.41 -8.94
C LYS A 67 -13.60 -18.09 -9.44
N ASN A 68 -12.73 -17.45 -8.66
CA ASN A 68 -12.09 -16.21 -9.09
C ASN A 68 -11.06 -16.46 -10.20
N TYR A 69 -10.26 -17.51 -10.08
CA TYR A 69 -9.20 -17.83 -11.02
C TYR A 69 -9.77 -18.28 -12.37
N LEU A 70 -10.94 -18.92 -12.41
CA LEU A 70 -11.68 -19.19 -13.66
C LEU A 70 -12.03 -17.90 -14.40
N LEU A 71 -12.48 -16.86 -13.68
CA LEU A 71 -12.76 -15.55 -14.27
C LEU A 71 -11.46 -14.88 -14.77
N VAL A 72 -10.37 -14.98 -14.01
CA VAL A 72 -9.07 -14.43 -14.42
C VAL A 72 -8.54 -15.15 -15.66
N ASN A 73 -8.63 -16.48 -15.74
CA ASN A 73 -8.26 -17.24 -16.95
C ASN A 73 -9.03 -16.73 -18.18
N LYS A 74 -10.33 -16.44 -18.06
CA LYS A 74 -11.10 -15.82 -19.14
C LYS A 74 -10.56 -14.46 -19.56
N LEU A 75 -10.19 -13.59 -18.62
CA LEU A 75 -9.59 -12.30 -18.98
C LEU A 75 -8.19 -12.46 -19.60
N LEU A 76 -7.38 -13.43 -19.13
CA LEU A 76 -6.07 -13.73 -19.71
C LEU A 76 -6.20 -14.20 -21.16
N ASP A 77 -7.18 -15.05 -21.46
CA ASP A 77 -7.50 -15.47 -22.84
C ASP A 77 -7.94 -14.28 -23.73
N GLN A 78 -8.53 -13.24 -23.15
CA GLN A 78 -8.91 -12.00 -23.83
C GLN A 78 -7.74 -11.01 -23.99
N GLY A 79 -6.54 -11.35 -23.51
CA GLY A 79 -5.36 -10.49 -23.62
C GLY A 79 -5.40 -9.26 -22.72
N ILE A 80 -6.11 -9.32 -21.58
CA ILE A 80 -6.27 -8.19 -20.65
C ILE A 80 -4.95 -7.50 -20.28
N GLU A 81 -3.85 -8.25 -20.17
CA GLU A 81 -2.54 -7.71 -19.77
C GLU A 81 -1.84 -6.91 -20.88
N ASN A 82 -2.31 -7.04 -22.12
CA ASN A 82 -1.83 -6.25 -23.25
C ASN A 82 -2.54 -4.89 -23.35
N GLU A 83 -3.65 -4.70 -22.64
CA GLU A 83 -4.30 -3.40 -22.56
C GLU A 83 -3.38 -2.40 -21.87
N LYS A 84 -3.23 -1.22 -22.48
CA LYS A 84 -2.28 -0.19 -22.03
C LYS A 84 -2.42 0.13 -20.54
N GLU A 85 -3.65 0.35 -20.06
CA GLU A 85 -3.93 0.69 -18.66
C GLU A 85 -3.52 -0.45 -17.71
N ILE A 86 -3.82 -1.70 -18.08
CA ILE A 86 -3.45 -2.87 -17.28
C ILE A 86 -1.95 -3.07 -17.26
N LYS A 87 -1.26 -2.91 -18.39
CA LYS A 87 0.20 -2.99 -18.46
C LYS A 87 0.86 -1.93 -17.57
N GLU A 88 0.38 -0.68 -17.61
CA GLU A 88 0.86 0.40 -16.73
C GLU A 88 0.64 0.05 -15.24
N ASP A 89 -0.51 -0.53 -14.90
CA ASP A 89 -0.82 -1.00 -13.55
C ASP A 89 0.09 -2.15 -13.09
N LEU A 90 0.32 -3.14 -13.95
CA LEU A 90 1.19 -4.27 -13.66
C LEU A 90 2.65 -3.84 -13.47
N GLU A 91 3.15 -2.90 -14.28
CA GLU A 91 4.49 -2.32 -14.10
C GLU A 91 4.62 -1.58 -12.77
N ARG A 92 3.59 -0.83 -12.34
CA ARG A 92 3.58 -0.20 -11.02
C ARG A 92 3.57 -1.22 -9.89
N LEU A 93 2.80 -2.31 -10.02
CA LEU A 93 2.79 -3.41 -9.04
C LEU A 93 4.14 -4.13 -9.00
N LYS A 94 4.79 -4.33 -10.16
CA LYS A 94 6.14 -4.89 -10.28
C LYS A 94 7.15 -4.06 -9.51
N ARG A 95 7.16 -2.73 -9.72
CA ARG A 95 8.02 -1.82 -8.95
C ARG A 95 7.76 -1.93 -7.45
N ARG A 96 6.49 -1.88 -7.02
CA ARG A 96 6.11 -1.99 -5.60
C ARG A 96 6.49 -3.33 -4.96
N ALA A 97 6.36 -4.44 -5.69
CA ALA A 97 6.76 -5.76 -5.21
C ALA A 97 8.27 -5.85 -4.99
N MET A 98 9.05 -5.20 -5.84
CA MET A 98 10.51 -5.14 -5.76
C MET A 98 11.01 -4.24 -4.61
N THR A 99 10.42 -3.04 -4.47
CA THR A 99 10.95 -1.95 -3.64
C THR A 99 10.24 -1.75 -2.32
N GLY A 100 9.10 -2.41 -2.08
CA GLY A 100 8.41 -2.37 -0.80
C GLY A 100 9.26 -2.92 0.35
N MET A 101 8.90 -2.62 1.60
CA MET A 101 9.66 -3.05 2.79
C MET A 101 9.83 -4.57 2.91
N ASN A 102 8.91 -5.34 2.32
CA ASN A 102 8.99 -6.81 2.27
C ASN A 102 9.59 -7.34 0.96
N GLY A 103 9.96 -6.46 0.04
CA GLY A 103 10.54 -6.77 -1.27
C GLY A 103 12.02 -7.14 -1.19
N PRO A 104 12.56 -7.79 -2.23
CA PRO A 104 13.96 -8.24 -2.24
C PRO A 104 14.98 -7.14 -2.09
N LEU A 105 14.73 -5.95 -2.67
CA LEU A 105 15.69 -4.88 -2.59
C LEU A 105 15.87 -4.44 -1.14
N TYR A 106 14.77 -4.26 -0.41
CA TYR A 106 14.81 -3.86 0.99
C TYR A 106 15.60 -4.88 1.81
N ARG A 107 15.33 -6.19 1.65
CA ARG A 107 16.11 -7.26 2.31
C ARG A 107 17.60 -7.26 1.93
N LYS A 108 17.93 -6.84 0.71
CA LYS A 108 19.31 -6.85 0.20
C LYS A 108 20.13 -5.65 0.66
N VAL A 109 19.50 -4.48 0.79
CA VAL A 109 20.20 -3.20 1.07
C VAL A 109 20.03 -2.72 2.51
N ILE A 110 18.97 -3.17 3.19
CA ILE A 110 18.73 -2.87 4.60
C ILE A 110 18.97 -4.16 5.40
N PRO A 111 19.89 -4.15 6.37
CA PRO A 111 20.16 -5.35 7.17
C PRO A 111 18.92 -5.73 7.98
N SER A 112 18.72 -7.03 8.20
CA SER A 112 17.57 -7.57 8.96
C SER A 112 17.63 -7.22 10.45
N SER A 113 18.82 -6.95 10.97
CA SER A 113 19.08 -6.42 12.29
C SER A 113 20.33 -5.53 12.27
N VAL A 114 20.44 -4.63 13.24
CA VAL A 114 21.64 -3.84 13.47
C VAL A 114 22.11 -4.11 14.90
N GLU A 115 23.41 -4.23 15.10
CA GLU A 115 23.97 -4.35 16.43
C GLU A 115 23.81 -3.03 17.19
N VAL A 116 23.43 -3.16 18.46
CA VAL A 116 23.27 -2.06 19.40
C VAL A 116 24.06 -2.48 20.63
N SER A 117 25.07 -1.69 20.94
CA SER A 117 25.92 -1.87 22.11
C SER A 117 25.18 -1.56 23.41
N ASP A 118 25.63 -2.15 24.51
CA ASP A 118 25.06 -1.83 25.83
C ASP A 118 25.25 -0.35 26.20
N GLN A 119 26.37 0.25 25.79
CA GLN A 119 26.60 1.69 25.95
C GLN A 119 25.55 2.55 25.24
N GLU A 120 25.15 2.20 24.01
CA GLU A 120 24.08 2.94 23.30
C GLU A 120 22.73 2.81 24.01
N ILE A 121 22.45 1.64 24.60
CA ILE A 121 21.23 1.40 25.37
C ILE A 121 21.26 2.23 26.66
N GLU A 122 22.37 2.20 27.39
CA GLU A 122 22.57 2.98 28.61
C GLU A 122 22.48 4.48 28.33
N ASP A 123 23.11 4.96 27.27
CA ASP A 123 23.02 6.33 26.80
C ASP A 123 21.57 6.75 26.52
N LEU A 124 20.83 5.93 25.78
CA LEU A 124 19.43 6.20 25.48
C LEU A 124 18.59 6.20 26.75
N TYR A 125 18.79 5.22 27.64
CA TYR A 125 18.11 5.13 28.94
C TYR A 125 18.39 6.37 29.79
N ASN A 126 19.65 6.78 29.90
CA ASN A 126 20.09 7.93 30.66
C ASN A 126 19.45 9.19 30.09
N LYS A 127 19.59 9.45 28.78
CA LYS A 127 19.02 10.61 28.08
C LYS A 127 17.48 10.66 28.05
N SER A 128 16.79 9.56 28.39
CA SER A 128 15.32 9.46 28.41
C SER A 128 14.72 9.89 29.75
N HIS A 129 14.93 11.14 30.16
CA HIS A 129 14.42 11.67 31.43
C HIS A 129 12.94 12.11 31.39
N TYR A 130 12.46 12.51 30.22
CA TYR A 130 11.13 13.07 30.03
C TYR A 130 10.51 12.66 28.70
N MET A 131 9.19 12.65 28.66
CA MET A 131 8.41 12.60 27.44
C MET A 131 7.96 14.01 27.05
N LEU A 132 7.78 14.24 25.76
CA LEU A 132 7.33 15.53 25.24
C LEU A 132 5.86 15.47 24.85
N LYS A 133 5.05 16.39 25.36
CA LYS A 133 3.80 16.78 24.70
C LYS A 133 4.16 17.85 23.69
N ILE A 134 3.81 17.65 22.43
CA ILE A 134 4.17 18.56 21.33
C ILE A 134 2.94 18.98 20.54
N ALA A 135 3.01 20.17 19.95
CA ALA A 135 2.23 20.52 18.78
C ALA A 135 3.15 20.53 17.57
N TYR A 136 2.68 20.08 16.41
CA TYR A 136 3.45 20.17 15.18
C TYR A 136 2.63 20.71 14.01
N LEU A 137 3.34 21.36 13.10
CA LEU A 137 2.85 22.01 11.91
C LEU A 137 3.61 21.41 10.74
N ARG A 138 2.89 20.93 9.72
CA ARG A 138 3.46 20.34 8.50
C ARG A 138 3.10 21.19 7.29
N VAL A 139 4.10 21.57 6.50
CA VAL A 139 3.90 22.30 5.24
C VAL A 139 4.79 21.72 4.12
N SER A 140 4.40 21.94 2.88
CA SER A 140 5.09 21.48 1.67
C SER A 140 6.23 22.39 1.21
N SER A 141 6.13 23.68 1.52
CA SER A 141 7.09 24.70 1.06
C SER A 141 8.05 25.14 2.17
N LYS A 142 9.33 25.24 1.81
CA LYS A 142 10.37 25.79 2.68
C LYS A 142 10.11 27.26 2.98
N HIS A 143 9.74 28.03 1.94
CA HIS A 143 9.46 29.45 2.08
C HIS A 143 8.31 29.69 3.06
N LEU A 144 7.23 28.91 2.94
CA LEU A 144 6.12 28.96 3.88
C LEU A 144 6.58 28.57 5.29
N ALA A 145 7.35 27.49 5.44
CA ALA A 145 7.86 27.06 6.74
C ALA A 145 8.72 28.14 7.41
N ASP A 146 9.64 28.76 6.67
CA ASP A 146 10.50 29.82 7.17
C ASP A 146 9.69 31.06 7.60
N SER A 147 8.65 31.42 6.83
CA SER A 147 7.75 32.52 7.17
C SER A 147 6.94 32.24 8.44
N LEU A 148 6.34 31.05 8.53
CA LEU A 148 5.57 30.63 9.70
C LEU A 148 6.46 30.54 10.94
N TYR A 149 7.69 30.03 10.80
CA TYR A 149 8.68 30.03 11.88
C TYR A 149 8.98 31.44 12.40
N LYS A 150 9.20 32.41 11.49
CA LYS A 150 9.41 33.81 11.87
C LYS A 150 8.20 34.40 12.60
N ALA A 151 6.98 34.11 12.16
CA ALA A 151 5.76 34.56 12.82
C ALA A 151 5.62 33.95 14.23
N LEU A 152 5.87 32.64 14.37
CA LEU A 152 5.87 31.94 15.66
C LEU A 152 6.91 32.51 16.63
N LYS A 153 8.10 32.85 16.13
CA LYS A 153 9.15 33.50 16.92
C LYS A 153 8.78 34.91 17.40
N LYS A 154 7.85 35.57 16.72
CA LYS A 154 7.29 36.88 17.10
C LYS A 154 6.04 36.78 18.00
N GLY A 155 5.66 35.57 18.42
CA GLY A 155 4.55 35.35 19.36
C GLY A 155 3.20 35.03 18.72
N ALA A 156 3.15 34.73 17.41
CA ALA A 156 1.92 34.24 16.80
C ALA A 156 1.46 32.92 17.45
N ASP A 157 0.14 32.73 17.57
CA ASP A 157 -0.41 31.51 18.15
C ASP A 157 -0.14 30.29 17.25
N PHE A 158 0.41 29.23 17.86
CA PHE A 158 0.78 28.02 17.14
C PHE A 158 -0.44 27.24 16.67
N GLY A 159 -1.48 27.16 17.51
CA GLY A 159 -2.69 26.42 17.22
C GLY A 159 -3.44 27.00 16.02
N GLU A 160 -3.59 28.32 15.98
CA GLU A 160 -4.24 29.01 14.87
C GLU A 160 -3.45 28.90 13.56
N ILE A 161 -2.11 28.98 13.62
CA ILE A 161 -1.27 28.71 12.44
C ILE A 161 -1.44 27.26 11.98
N ALA A 162 -1.44 26.29 12.91
CA ALA A 162 -1.59 24.88 12.57
C ALA A 162 -2.96 24.59 11.95
N LYS A 163 -4.05 25.10 12.51
CA LYS A 163 -5.41 24.94 11.94
C LYS A 163 -5.50 25.45 10.51
N ARG A 164 -4.88 26.62 10.25
CA ARG A 164 -4.96 27.32 8.97
C ARG A 164 -4.02 26.76 7.90
N TYR A 165 -2.79 26.44 8.25
CA TYR A 165 -1.73 26.13 7.27
C TYR A 165 -1.22 24.69 7.31
N SER A 166 -1.48 23.94 8.39
CA SER A 166 -0.97 22.56 8.48
C SER A 166 -1.67 21.66 7.48
N LEU A 167 -0.84 20.89 6.77
CA LEU A 167 -1.24 19.80 5.88
C LEU A 167 -1.33 18.46 6.61
N ASP A 168 -1.06 18.42 7.93
CA ASP A 168 -1.31 17.22 8.73
C ASP A 168 -2.79 17.10 9.11
N ILE A 169 -3.51 16.22 8.40
CA ILE A 169 -4.94 15.97 8.59
C ILE A 169 -5.31 15.42 9.98
N HIS A 170 -4.35 14.90 10.74
CA HIS A 170 -4.62 14.28 12.03
C HIS A 170 -4.63 15.27 13.19
N THR A 171 -3.83 16.34 13.10
CA THR A 171 -3.65 17.27 14.22
C THR A 171 -4.07 18.70 13.92
N TYR A 172 -4.26 19.10 12.65
CA TYR A 172 -4.53 20.51 12.32
C TYR A 172 -5.74 21.08 13.06
N GLU A 173 -6.88 20.36 13.14
CA GLU A 173 -8.10 20.83 13.83
C GLU A 173 -7.86 21.04 15.32
N HIS A 174 -6.93 20.28 15.89
CA HIS A 174 -6.53 20.32 17.28
C HIS A 174 -5.30 21.22 17.49
N GLY A 175 -5.09 22.22 16.63
CA GLY A 175 -3.98 23.17 16.79
C GLY A 175 -2.59 22.55 16.63
N GLY A 176 -2.49 21.41 15.92
CA GLY A 176 -1.25 20.66 15.75
C GLY A 176 -0.91 19.75 16.93
N GLU A 177 -1.71 19.72 18.00
CA GLU A 177 -1.41 18.94 19.18
C GLU A 177 -1.38 17.43 18.92
N VAL A 178 -0.26 16.79 19.23
CA VAL A 178 -0.15 15.33 19.15
C VAL A 178 -0.80 14.72 20.39
N ARG A 179 -1.76 13.81 20.19
CA ARG A 179 -2.54 13.18 21.27
C ARG A 179 -1.65 12.57 22.35
N ASN A 180 -0.64 11.80 21.95
CA ASN A 180 0.24 11.05 22.84
C ASN A 180 1.54 11.81 23.14
N TYR A 181 2.12 11.49 24.30
CA TYR A 181 3.46 11.94 24.64
C TYR A 181 4.51 11.18 23.81
N ILE A 182 5.51 11.92 23.34
CA ILE A 182 6.62 11.40 22.56
C ILE A 182 7.77 10.99 23.48
N GLN A 183 8.28 9.78 23.28
CA GLN A 183 9.47 9.27 23.97
C GLN A 183 10.68 9.33 23.05
N ARG A 184 11.88 9.39 23.65
CA ARG A 184 13.13 9.26 22.89
C ARG A 184 13.25 7.85 22.29
N GLY A 185 13.86 7.75 21.12
CA GLY A 185 13.94 6.55 20.28
C GLY A 185 12.63 6.18 19.59
N SER A 186 11.65 7.08 19.47
CA SER A 186 10.34 6.76 18.86
C SER A 186 10.06 7.47 17.53
N LEU A 187 10.90 8.43 17.14
CA LEU A 187 10.74 9.22 15.93
C LEU A 187 11.92 9.05 14.96
N ASP A 188 11.79 9.65 13.77
CA ASP A 188 12.89 9.76 12.81
C ASP A 188 14.10 10.46 13.46
N PRO A 189 15.35 9.99 13.21
CA PRO A 189 16.55 10.55 13.81
C PRO A 189 16.69 12.06 13.78
N GLU A 190 16.48 12.65 12.60
CA GLU A 190 16.67 14.09 12.41
C GLU A 190 15.57 14.89 13.10
N PHE A 191 14.36 14.34 13.14
CA PHE A 191 13.26 14.94 13.88
C PHE A 191 13.50 14.91 15.38
N GLU A 192 13.94 13.77 15.91
CA GLU A 192 14.13 13.57 17.34
C GLU A 192 15.22 14.48 17.90
N LYS A 193 16.37 14.56 17.21
CA LYS A 193 17.47 15.47 17.56
C LYS A 193 16.98 16.92 17.66
N ALA A 194 16.15 17.36 16.73
CA ALA A 194 15.65 18.73 16.69
C ALA A 194 14.67 19.06 17.82
N ILE A 195 13.77 18.14 18.19
CA ILE A 195 12.71 18.43 19.17
C ILE A 195 13.14 18.24 20.62
N PHE A 196 13.98 17.26 20.93
CA PHE A 196 14.37 16.98 22.32
C PHE A 196 15.35 18.00 22.90
N ASN A 197 15.99 18.79 22.03
CA ASN A 197 16.86 19.90 22.43
C ASN A 197 16.07 21.18 22.77
N LEU A 198 14.75 21.21 22.56
CA LEU A 198 13.91 22.37 22.82
C LEU A 198 13.49 22.44 24.30
N LYS A 199 13.34 23.66 24.81
CA LYS A 199 12.71 23.95 26.11
C LYS A 199 11.18 23.91 25.97
N GLU A 200 10.49 23.78 27.10
CA GLU A 200 9.03 23.95 27.13
C GLU A 200 8.64 25.34 26.61
N GLY A 201 7.58 25.41 25.79
CA GLY A 201 7.14 26.61 25.07
C GLY A 201 7.93 26.93 23.80
N GLN A 202 9.11 26.34 23.59
CA GLN A 202 9.99 26.67 22.47
C GLN A 202 9.54 26.01 21.15
N VAL A 203 9.80 26.71 20.05
CA VAL A 203 9.51 26.28 18.68
C VAL A 203 10.82 25.90 17.95
N SER A 204 10.81 24.78 17.23
CA SER A 204 11.92 24.31 16.39
C SER A 204 12.12 25.19 15.16
N LYS A 205 13.33 25.21 14.59
CA LYS A 205 13.50 25.61 13.19
C LYS A 205 12.72 24.64 12.27
N PRO A 206 12.40 24.99 11.02
CA PRO A 206 11.85 24.03 10.06
C PRO A 206 12.76 22.81 9.87
N ILE A 207 12.18 21.62 9.98
CA ILE A 207 12.88 20.32 9.86
C ILE A 207 12.34 19.61 8.62
N TYR A 208 13.20 19.31 7.64
CA TYR A 208 12.80 18.65 6.40
C TYR A 208 12.91 17.13 6.53
N ILE A 209 11.78 16.41 6.50
CA ILE A 209 11.72 14.95 6.62
C ILE A 209 10.63 14.39 5.70
N THR A 210 10.94 13.32 4.98
CA THR A 210 9.98 12.56 4.14
C THR A 210 9.19 13.42 3.14
N GLY A 211 9.81 14.47 2.59
CA GLY A 211 9.15 15.36 1.62
C GLY A 211 8.40 16.54 2.22
N TRP A 212 8.50 16.75 3.54
CA TRP A 212 7.74 17.77 4.27
C TRP A 212 8.64 18.63 5.14
N TYR A 213 8.27 19.90 5.31
CA TYR A 213 8.83 20.77 6.34
C TYR A 213 7.93 20.75 7.58
N ASN A 214 8.53 20.42 8.71
CA ASN A 214 7.84 20.30 9.99
C ASN A 214 8.38 21.34 10.97
N ILE A 215 7.49 22.01 11.69
CA ILE A 215 7.81 22.90 12.79
C ILE A 215 7.15 22.34 14.04
N VAL A 216 7.87 22.28 15.15
CA VAL A 216 7.40 21.65 16.39
C VAL A 216 7.47 22.65 17.53
N LYS A 217 6.42 22.69 18.34
CA LYS A 217 6.41 23.38 19.63
C LYS A 217 6.36 22.35 20.75
N VAL A 218 7.27 22.45 21.72
CA VAL A 218 7.18 21.65 22.94
C VAL A 218 6.16 22.30 23.86
N LEU A 219 5.05 21.62 24.12
CA LEU A 219 3.98 22.12 25.00
C LEU A 219 4.27 21.78 26.45
N LYS A 220 4.77 20.56 26.72
CA LYS A 220 5.08 20.12 28.08
C LYS A 220 6.18 19.08 28.11
N LYS A 221 7.06 19.14 29.11
CA LYS A 221 7.97 18.04 29.46
C LYS A 221 7.41 17.27 30.66
N LYS A 222 7.11 15.98 30.47
CA LYS A 222 6.64 15.10 31.55
C LYS A 222 7.77 14.17 31.99
N PRO A 223 8.25 14.24 33.24
CA PRO A 223 9.23 13.29 33.77
C PRO A 223 8.76 11.84 33.60
N ILE A 224 9.70 10.96 33.26
CA ILE A 224 9.45 9.51 33.18
C ILE A 224 9.86 8.89 34.51
N GLN A 225 8.95 8.16 35.14
CA GLN A 225 9.34 7.22 36.18
C GLN A 225 10.00 6.01 35.50
N LYS A 226 11.33 5.95 35.54
CA LYS A 226 12.09 4.92 34.84
C LYS A 226 11.91 3.59 35.57
N LYS A 227 11.47 2.56 34.83
CA LYS A 227 11.65 1.17 35.27
C LYS A 227 13.15 0.83 35.25
N PRO A 228 13.60 -0.17 36.03
CA PRO A 228 15.00 -0.61 35.99
C PRO A 228 15.47 -0.86 34.56
N LEU A 229 16.72 -0.49 34.26
CA LEU A 229 17.31 -0.62 32.91
C LEU A 229 17.12 -2.03 32.36
N GLU A 230 17.33 -3.06 33.17
CA GLU A 230 17.16 -4.47 32.76
C GLU A 230 15.76 -4.79 32.24
N GLN A 231 14.71 -4.19 32.81
CA GLN A 231 13.34 -4.37 32.32
C GLN A 231 13.09 -3.61 31.01
N MET A 232 13.81 -2.51 30.80
CA MET A 232 13.68 -1.63 29.63
C MET A 232 14.60 -2.01 28.47
N ARG A 233 15.68 -2.75 28.75
CA ARG A 233 16.76 -3.10 27.81
C ARG A 233 16.22 -3.69 26.50
N PRO A 234 15.27 -4.66 26.50
CA PRO A 234 14.72 -5.20 25.26
C PRO A 234 14.02 -4.14 24.40
N GLN A 235 13.21 -3.28 25.03
CA GLN A 235 12.47 -2.24 24.32
C GLN A 235 13.39 -1.14 23.77
N LEU A 236 14.39 -0.72 24.55
CA LEU A 236 15.36 0.29 24.13
C LEU A 236 16.24 -0.23 23.00
N LYS A 237 16.68 -1.49 23.07
CA LYS A 237 17.40 -2.16 21.99
C LYS A 237 16.59 -2.16 20.70
N GLN A 238 15.31 -2.56 20.75
CA GLN A 238 14.45 -2.56 19.57
C GLN A 238 14.27 -1.15 18.97
N ARG A 239 14.11 -0.12 19.81
CA ARG A 239 14.02 1.28 19.37
C ARG A 239 15.28 1.73 18.65
N LEU A 240 16.46 1.47 19.24
CA LEU A 240 17.75 1.82 18.66
C LEU A 240 17.99 1.07 17.33
N GLN A 241 17.59 -0.20 17.25
CA GLN A 241 17.65 -0.96 16.00
C GLN A 241 16.80 -0.31 14.91
N GLN A 242 15.55 0.04 15.21
CA GLN A 242 14.68 0.71 14.24
C GLN A 242 15.23 2.07 13.81
N PHE A 243 15.79 2.82 14.76
CA PHE A 243 16.43 4.12 14.50
C PHE A 243 17.61 4.00 13.53
N LYS A 244 18.55 3.08 13.81
CA LYS A 244 19.72 2.83 12.96
C LYS A 244 19.33 2.27 11.59
N MET A 245 18.34 1.39 11.52
CA MET A 245 17.81 0.88 10.24
C MET A 245 17.20 2.00 9.39
N ASN A 246 16.49 2.95 10.00
CA ASN A 246 15.93 4.11 9.27
C ASN A 246 17.04 5.01 8.72
N GLU A 247 18.10 5.24 9.49
CA GLU A 247 19.27 6.00 9.06
C GLU A 247 19.98 5.34 7.86
N ILE A 248 20.25 4.03 7.94
CA ILE A 248 20.83 3.24 6.84
C ILE A 248 19.95 3.37 5.58
N ARG A 249 18.63 3.25 5.75
CA ARG A 249 17.66 3.37 4.65
C ARG A 249 17.68 4.76 4.00
N ASN A 250 17.72 5.82 4.81
CA ASN A 250 17.75 7.19 4.31
C ASN A 250 19.05 7.45 3.54
N ASN A 251 20.20 7.07 4.10
CA ASN A 251 21.51 7.20 3.44
C ASN A 251 21.56 6.42 2.12
N TYR A 252 20.99 5.22 2.10
CA TYR A 252 20.86 4.44 0.87
C TYR A 252 20.02 5.18 -0.17
N ILE A 253 18.83 5.68 0.19
CA ILE A 253 17.96 6.43 -0.74
C ILE A 253 18.67 7.67 -1.28
N ASP A 254 19.33 8.44 -0.43
CA ASP A 254 20.05 9.65 -0.83
C ASP A 254 21.19 9.33 -1.81
N SER A 255 21.89 8.22 -1.59
CA SER A 255 22.93 7.76 -2.52
C SER A 255 22.39 7.43 -3.92
N LEU A 256 21.11 7.01 -4.04
CA LEU A 256 20.52 6.66 -5.32
C LEU A 256 20.34 7.87 -6.24
N PHE A 257 19.99 9.03 -5.68
CA PHE A 257 19.83 10.26 -6.49
C PHE A 257 21.14 10.63 -7.20
N ILE A 258 22.27 10.43 -6.53
CA ILE A 258 23.62 10.67 -7.08
C ILE A 258 23.99 9.54 -8.04
N LYS A 259 23.90 8.28 -7.59
CA LYS A 259 24.29 7.10 -8.37
C LYS A 259 23.60 7.03 -9.74
N TYR A 260 22.32 7.39 -9.76
CA TYR A 260 21.48 7.31 -10.96
C TYR A 260 21.39 8.64 -11.74
N ASP A 261 22.19 9.66 -11.42
CA ASP A 261 22.19 10.95 -12.14
C ASP A 261 20.77 11.51 -12.33
N TYR A 262 20.05 11.66 -11.21
CA TYR A 262 18.70 12.20 -11.21
C TYR A 262 18.69 13.66 -11.65
N ARG A 263 17.86 13.97 -12.66
CA ARG A 263 17.67 15.34 -13.18
C ARG A 263 16.19 15.66 -13.35
N VAL A 264 15.82 16.89 -13.04
CA VAL A 264 14.45 17.40 -13.18
C VAL A 264 14.39 18.45 -14.27
N ASN A 265 13.42 18.34 -15.17
CA ASN A 265 13.13 19.36 -16.16
C ASN A 265 12.24 20.46 -15.55
N LYS A 266 12.86 21.54 -15.07
CA LYS A 266 12.17 22.66 -14.43
C LYS A 266 11.35 23.51 -15.41
N GLU A 267 11.61 23.43 -16.73
CA GLU A 267 10.81 24.11 -17.77
C GLU A 267 9.34 23.63 -17.79
N LEU A 268 9.05 22.46 -17.21
CA LEU A 268 7.70 21.93 -17.11
C LEU A 268 6.90 22.44 -15.90
N PHE A 269 7.55 23.10 -14.93
CA PHE A 269 6.89 23.56 -13.71
C PHE A 269 5.80 24.60 -13.95
N PRO A 270 5.93 25.58 -14.87
CA PRO A 270 4.84 26.50 -15.19
C PRO A 270 3.56 25.79 -15.63
N TYR A 271 3.66 24.69 -16.38
CA TYR A 271 2.50 23.90 -16.81
C TYR A 271 1.84 23.16 -15.65
N ILE A 272 2.64 22.61 -14.73
CA ILE A 272 2.13 21.99 -13.50
C ILE A 272 1.38 23.02 -12.66
N LYS A 273 1.97 24.19 -12.42
CA LYS A 273 1.35 25.29 -11.65
C LYS A 273 0.05 25.78 -12.30
N LYS A 274 0.04 25.95 -13.62
CA LYS A 274 -1.15 26.37 -14.37
C LYS A 274 -2.28 25.33 -14.34
N ALA A 275 -1.94 24.05 -14.38
CA ALA A 275 -2.89 22.96 -14.32
C ALA A 275 -3.42 22.67 -12.91
N PHE A 276 -2.72 23.15 -11.88
CA PHE A 276 -3.07 22.91 -10.50
C PHE A 276 -4.31 23.69 -10.06
N VAL A 277 -5.32 22.95 -9.62
CA VAL A 277 -6.58 23.49 -9.08
C VAL A 277 -6.67 23.14 -7.60
N PRO A 278 -6.62 24.14 -6.70
CA PRO A 278 -6.81 23.91 -5.27
C PRO A 278 -8.17 23.27 -4.96
N PHE A 279 -8.16 22.23 -4.13
CA PHE A 279 -9.34 21.50 -3.64
C PHE A 279 -8.91 20.83 -2.32
N ASP A 280 -9.67 21.02 -1.24
CA ASP A 280 -9.40 20.40 0.08
C ASP A 280 -7.92 20.46 0.51
N ARG A 281 -7.34 21.67 0.52
CA ARG A 281 -5.96 22.01 0.92
C ARG A 281 -4.84 21.51 0.00
N VAL A 282 -5.02 20.39 -0.70
CA VAL A 282 -3.97 19.74 -1.49
C VAL A 282 -4.11 19.93 -3.00
N GLY A 283 -5.33 19.99 -3.55
CA GLY A 283 -5.63 20.23 -4.97
C GLY A 283 -5.52 19.02 -5.91
N GLN A 284 -5.85 19.26 -7.18
CA GLN A 284 -5.79 18.29 -8.29
C GLN A 284 -5.19 18.94 -9.55
N LEU A 285 -4.66 18.14 -10.47
CA LEU A 285 -4.14 18.63 -11.74
C LEU A 285 -5.16 18.40 -12.87
N LYS A 286 -5.56 19.47 -13.56
CA LYS A 286 -6.37 19.40 -14.78
C LYS A 286 -5.49 18.96 -15.95
N VAL A 287 -5.57 17.68 -16.33
CA VAL A 287 -4.75 17.09 -17.40
C VAL A 287 -4.95 17.84 -18.73
N ASP A 288 -6.19 18.24 -19.00
CA ASP A 288 -6.63 18.99 -20.17
C ASP A 288 -6.07 20.43 -20.24
N ALA A 289 -5.60 20.97 -19.11
CA ALA A 289 -4.93 22.27 -19.06
C ALA A 289 -3.45 22.22 -19.50
N ILE A 290 -2.89 21.02 -19.72
CA ILE A 290 -1.50 20.83 -20.15
C ILE A 290 -1.47 20.44 -21.64
N PRO A 291 -0.64 21.11 -22.48
CA PRO A 291 -0.50 20.73 -23.88
C PRO A 291 -0.08 19.26 -24.07
N LYS A 292 -0.65 18.60 -25.08
CA LYS A 292 -0.48 17.15 -25.31
C LYS A 292 0.96 16.75 -25.63
N ASP A 293 1.72 17.63 -26.27
CA ASP A 293 3.15 17.49 -26.53
C ASP A 293 3.94 17.53 -25.22
N LYS A 294 3.65 18.50 -24.33
CA LYS A 294 4.29 18.65 -23.02
C LYS A 294 4.05 17.46 -22.10
N LEU A 295 2.87 16.84 -22.16
CA LEU A 295 2.56 15.62 -21.39
C LEU A 295 3.52 14.45 -21.68
N LYS A 296 4.13 14.41 -22.88
CA LYS A 296 5.06 13.34 -23.26
C LYS A 296 6.51 13.64 -22.88
N GLU A 297 6.82 14.88 -22.54
CA GLU A 297 8.19 15.28 -22.19
C GLU A 297 8.62 14.63 -20.85
N PRO A 298 9.89 14.26 -20.72
CA PRO A 298 10.43 13.75 -19.47
C PRO A 298 10.45 14.88 -18.42
N LEU A 299 9.70 14.71 -17.34
CA LEU A 299 9.77 15.57 -16.17
C LEU A 299 11.00 15.25 -15.32
N VAL A 300 11.35 13.96 -15.27
CA VAL A 300 12.57 13.47 -14.65
C VAL A 300 13.29 12.53 -15.60
N THR A 301 14.61 12.63 -15.64
CA THR A 301 15.49 11.63 -16.25
C THR A 301 16.47 11.09 -15.22
N TYR A 302 16.82 9.81 -15.34
CA TYR A 302 17.86 9.16 -14.54
C TYR A 302 18.46 8.01 -15.36
N LYS A 303 19.62 7.49 -14.95
CA LYS A 303 20.25 6.34 -15.60
C LYS A 303 19.31 5.12 -15.54
N GLY A 304 18.86 4.65 -16.69
CA GLY A 304 17.92 3.53 -16.77
C GLY A 304 16.44 3.91 -16.79
N GLY A 305 16.08 5.19 -16.90
CA GLY A 305 14.68 5.55 -17.18
C GLY A 305 14.36 7.03 -17.18
N GLN A 306 13.08 7.30 -17.42
CA GLN A 306 12.49 8.64 -17.33
C GLN A 306 11.11 8.54 -16.69
N PHE A 307 10.66 9.65 -16.12
CA PHE A 307 9.31 9.82 -15.59
C PHE A 307 8.70 11.06 -16.25
N THR A 308 7.69 10.84 -17.08
CA THR A 308 7.06 11.87 -17.92
C THR A 308 6.11 12.77 -17.13
N LEU A 309 5.78 13.93 -17.69
CA LEU A 309 4.77 14.80 -17.10
C LEU A 309 3.39 14.12 -17.00
N LEU A 310 3.01 13.31 -17.98
CA LEU A 310 1.77 12.54 -17.91
C LEU A 310 1.75 11.57 -16.73
N GLU A 311 2.85 10.86 -16.49
CA GLU A 311 2.95 9.93 -15.36
C GLU A 311 2.89 10.68 -14.02
N PHE A 312 3.53 11.84 -13.93
CA PHE A 312 3.42 12.72 -12.76
C PHE A 312 1.96 13.11 -12.50
N VAL A 313 1.26 13.63 -13.51
CA VAL A 313 -0.13 14.08 -13.38
C VAL A 313 -1.06 12.93 -12.99
N LYS A 314 -0.94 11.77 -13.66
CA LYS A 314 -1.71 10.55 -13.34
C LYS A 314 -1.45 10.08 -11.90
N THR A 315 -0.17 10.05 -11.50
CA THR A 315 0.23 9.59 -10.16
C THR A 315 -0.26 10.54 -9.08
N TYR A 316 -0.15 11.85 -9.31
CA TYR A 316 -0.66 12.87 -8.40
C TYR A 316 -2.18 12.75 -8.19
N ASN A 317 -2.95 12.70 -9.28
CA ASN A 317 -4.42 12.67 -9.22
C ASN A 317 -4.96 11.35 -8.65
N SER A 318 -4.27 10.23 -8.85
CA SER A 318 -4.66 8.93 -8.29
C SER A 318 -4.17 8.70 -6.86
N SER A 319 -3.35 9.61 -6.31
CA SER A 319 -2.87 9.52 -4.93
C SER A 319 -3.94 9.93 -3.93
N ASN A 320 -3.91 9.28 -2.76
CA ASN A 320 -4.76 9.67 -1.63
C ASN A 320 -4.60 11.17 -1.34
N ALA A 321 -5.71 11.87 -1.11
CA ALA A 321 -5.70 13.31 -0.78
C ALA A 321 -4.76 13.61 0.40
N ALA A 322 -4.74 12.75 1.42
CA ALA A 322 -3.85 12.90 2.59
C ALA A 322 -2.35 12.84 2.27
N SER A 323 -1.96 12.33 1.10
CA SER A 323 -0.56 12.19 0.66
C SER A 323 -0.18 13.19 -0.44
N ARG A 324 -1.13 13.98 -0.94
CA ARG A 324 -0.87 15.03 -1.92
C ARG A 324 -0.33 16.28 -1.23
N VAL A 325 0.44 17.05 -1.98
CA VAL A 325 0.92 18.38 -1.59
C VAL A 325 0.35 19.43 -2.53
N PRO A 326 0.15 20.69 -2.08
CA PRO A 326 -0.03 21.80 -3.00
C PRO A 326 1.13 21.86 -4.01
N LEU A 327 0.85 22.29 -5.25
CA LEU A 327 1.85 22.41 -6.31
C LEU A 327 1.93 23.85 -6.83
N ARG A 328 2.00 24.81 -5.91
CA ARG A 328 1.97 26.25 -6.21
C ARG A 328 3.37 26.80 -6.45
N TYR A 329 4.35 26.24 -5.76
CA TYR A 329 5.74 26.70 -5.79
C TYR A 329 6.68 25.61 -6.27
N ASP A 330 7.82 26.03 -6.81
CA ASP A 330 8.81 25.12 -7.41
C ASP A 330 9.39 24.13 -6.39
N ASP A 331 9.56 24.55 -5.13
CA ASP A 331 10.02 23.68 -4.05
C ASP A 331 9.00 22.60 -3.69
N GLU A 332 7.70 22.92 -3.71
CA GLU A 332 6.64 21.93 -3.51
C GLU A 332 6.61 20.88 -4.62
N ILE A 333 6.73 21.34 -5.88
CA ILE A 333 6.79 20.46 -7.05
C ILE A 333 8.04 19.58 -6.98
N GLU A 334 9.21 20.17 -6.74
CA GLU A 334 10.48 19.43 -6.68
C GLU A 334 10.49 18.40 -5.56
N ASN A 335 10.03 18.75 -4.35
CA ASN A 335 9.94 17.83 -3.22
C ASN A 335 8.94 16.70 -3.51
N HIS A 336 7.80 16.99 -4.12
CA HIS A 336 6.85 15.96 -4.49
C HIS A 336 7.45 14.99 -5.52
N ILE A 337 8.09 15.52 -6.57
CA ILE A 337 8.79 14.70 -7.58
C ILE A 337 9.82 13.79 -6.91
N LYS A 338 10.62 14.31 -5.96
CA LYS A 338 11.59 13.51 -5.21
C LYS A 338 10.91 12.34 -4.49
N THR A 339 9.75 12.55 -3.84
CA THR A 339 9.03 11.44 -3.19
C THR A 339 8.56 10.36 -4.16
N LEU A 340 8.13 10.75 -5.37
CA LEU A 340 7.63 9.82 -6.39
C LEU A 340 8.75 9.02 -7.07
N ILE A 341 9.91 9.65 -7.29
CA ILE A 341 11.01 9.02 -8.02
C ILE A 341 11.79 8.01 -7.17
N ILE A 342 11.75 8.08 -5.84
CA ILE A 342 12.47 7.14 -4.95
C ILE A 342 12.18 5.69 -5.34
N GLY A 343 10.90 5.34 -5.56
CA GLY A 343 10.51 3.99 -5.98
C GLY A 343 11.06 3.58 -7.35
N HIS A 344 11.27 4.54 -8.26
CA HIS A 344 11.86 4.31 -9.58
C HIS A 344 13.37 4.11 -9.49
N LEU A 345 14.08 4.94 -8.72
CA LEU A 345 15.51 4.80 -8.49
C LEU A 345 15.84 3.49 -7.76
N MET A 346 15.06 3.16 -6.73
CA MET A 346 15.16 1.88 -6.03
C MET A 346 14.94 0.71 -6.99
N TYR A 347 13.94 0.79 -7.88
CA TYR A 347 13.69 -0.26 -8.85
C TYR A 347 14.85 -0.40 -9.85
N ALA A 348 15.40 0.71 -10.34
CA ALA A 348 16.59 0.69 -11.20
C ALA A 348 17.80 0.03 -10.50
N ASP A 349 17.99 0.30 -9.20
CA ASP A 349 19.02 -0.37 -8.39
C ASP A 349 18.77 -1.87 -8.22
N ALA A 350 17.52 -2.27 -8.02
CA ALA A 350 17.17 -3.68 -7.94
C ALA A 350 17.41 -4.43 -9.25
N VAL A 351 17.07 -3.82 -10.38
CA VAL A 351 17.34 -4.38 -11.72
C VAL A 351 18.84 -4.50 -11.96
N ALA A 352 19.62 -3.46 -11.64
CA ALA A 352 21.08 -3.49 -11.76
C ALA A 352 21.74 -4.58 -10.89
N ARG A 353 21.08 -5.01 -9.81
CA ARG A 353 21.52 -6.11 -8.94
C ARG A 353 21.01 -7.50 -9.37
N GLY A 354 20.27 -7.60 -10.48
CA GLY A 354 19.72 -8.87 -10.96
C GLY A 354 18.55 -9.43 -10.13
N LEU A 355 17.88 -8.60 -9.34
CA LEU A 355 16.83 -9.07 -8.41
C LEU A 355 15.49 -9.43 -9.09
N LEU A 356 15.38 -9.29 -10.40
CA LEU A 356 14.17 -9.72 -11.15
C LEU A 356 13.95 -11.23 -11.09
N GLU A 357 15.01 -12.00 -10.89
CA GLU A 357 14.93 -13.47 -10.76
C GLU A 357 14.71 -13.95 -9.32
N ASP A 358 14.68 -13.05 -8.33
CA ASP A 358 14.46 -13.41 -6.93
C ASP A 358 13.08 -14.09 -6.74
N GLU A 359 13.10 -15.28 -6.14
CA GLU A 359 11.90 -16.10 -5.95
C GLU A 359 10.83 -15.41 -5.09
N GLN A 360 11.25 -14.67 -4.06
CA GLN A 360 10.31 -13.93 -3.23
C GLN A 360 9.73 -12.73 -3.98
N PHE A 361 10.47 -12.10 -4.89
CA PHE A 361 9.93 -11.10 -5.80
C PHE A 361 8.88 -11.69 -6.73
N LYS A 362 9.19 -12.80 -7.41
CA LYS A 362 8.23 -13.51 -8.28
C LYS A 362 6.95 -13.84 -7.52
N PHE A 363 7.09 -14.35 -6.30
CA PHE A 363 5.96 -14.65 -5.41
C PHE A 363 5.13 -13.41 -5.05
N ILE A 364 5.75 -12.33 -4.56
CA ILE A 364 5.05 -11.10 -4.16
C ILE A 364 4.38 -10.45 -5.37
N TYR A 365 5.08 -10.35 -6.49
CA TYR A 365 4.57 -9.76 -7.72
C TYR A 365 3.39 -10.57 -8.26
N ASN A 366 3.51 -11.90 -8.38
CA ASN A 366 2.43 -12.73 -8.88
C ASN A 366 1.17 -12.60 -8.01
N ARG A 367 1.31 -12.58 -6.68
CA ARG A 367 0.18 -12.34 -5.77
C ARG A 367 -0.50 -11.00 -6.04
N MET A 368 0.27 -9.93 -6.21
CA MET A 368 -0.26 -8.58 -6.49
C MET A 368 -0.92 -8.51 -7.88
N ARG A 369 -0.30 -9.13 -8.89
CA ARG A 369 -0.82 -9.25 -10.26
C ARG A 369 -2.17 -9.96 -10.26
N ILE A 370 -2.26 -11.15 -9.68
CA ILE A 370 -3.51 -11.92 -9.62
C ILE A 370 -4.60 -11.14 -8.88
N GLN A 371 -4.29 -10.51 -7.74
CA GLN A 371 -5.28 -9.71 -7.02
C GLN A 371 -5.81 -8.53 -7.86
N LYS A 372 -4.98 -7.90 -8.69
CA LYS A 372 -5.43 -6.86 -9.64
C LYS A 372 -6.34 -7.47 -10.71
N LEU A 373 -5.94 -8.58 -11.32
CA LEU A 373 -6.74 -9.24 -12.35
C LEU A 373 -8.07 -9.79 -11.82
N GLU A 374 -8.13 -10.29 -10.58
CA GLU A 374 -9.39 -10.71 -9.95
C GLU A 374 -10.39 -9.54 -9.84
N ARG A 375 -9.90 -8.34 -9.45
CA ARG A 375 -10.75 -7.15 -9.39
C ARG A 375 -11.27 -6.75 -10.77
N GLU A 376 -10.42 -6.78 -11.79
CA GLU A 376 -10.84 -6.51 -13.17
C GLU A 376 -11.81 -7.56 -13.68
N ALA A 377 -11.60 -8.85 -13.35
CA ALA A 377 -12.46 -9.95 -13.74
C ALA A 377 -13.86 -9.81 -13.12
N LEU A 378 -13.94 -9.51 -11.83
CA LEU A 378 -15.23 -9.24 -11.17
C LEU A 378 -15.90 -8.00 -11.75
N LYS A 379 -15.15 -6.93 -12.00
CA LYS A 379 -15.69 -5.70 -12.60
C LYS A 379 -16.31 -5.98 -13.97
N ARG A 380 -15.53 -6.51 -14.91
CA ARG A 380 -15.92 -6.62 -16.33
C ARG A 380 -16.84 -7.81 -16.62
N LEU A 381 -16.53 -8.95 -16.01
CA LEU A 381 -17.24 -10.20 -16.32
C LEU A 381 -18.47 -10.42 -15.45
N VAL A 382 -18.62 -9.72 -14.31
CA VAL A 382 -19.76 -9.90 -13.40
C VAL A 382 -20.51 -8.59 -13.22
N ASN A 383 -19.87 -7.56 -12.65
CA ASN A 383 -20.59 -6.36 -12.22
C ASN A 383 -21.15 -5.56 -13.41
N GLU A 384 -20.38 -5.37 -14.47
CA GLU A 384 -20.83 -4.63 -15.66
C GLU A 384 -21.94 -5.34 -16.44
N GLN A 385 -22.18 -6.63 -16.16
CA GLN A 385 -23.24 -7.42 -16.79
C GLN A 385 -24.60 -7.24 -16.08
N ILE A 386 -24.61 -6.65 -14.87
CA ILE A 386 -25.81 -6.52 -14.05
C ILE A 386 -26.33 -5.09 -14.18
N LYS A 387 -27.56 -4.97 -14.65
CA LYS A 387 -28.31 -3.71 -14.69
C LYS A 387 -29.47 -3.85 -13.71
N LEU A 388 -29.60 -2.89 -12.80
CA LEU A 388 -30.68 -2.84 -11.82
C LEU A 388 -31.61 -1.68 -12.17
N THR A 389 -32.89 -1.98 -12.29
CA THR A 389 -33.94 -0.98 -12.47
C THR A 389 -34.39 -0.40 -11.13
N ASP A 390 -34.97 0.80 -11.13
CA ASP A 390 -35.50 1.39 -9.90
C ASP A 390 -36.70 0.60 -9.36
N GLU A 391 -37.47 -0.04 -10.24
CA GLU A 391 -38.56 -0.97 -9.91
C GLU A 391 -38.04 -2.18 -9.13
N GLU A 392 -36.97 -2.84 -9.60
CA GLU A 392 -36.34 -3.97 -8.90
C GLU A 392 -35.81 -3.55 -7.52
N LEU A 393 -35.25 -2.34 -7.42
CA LEU A 393 -34.76 -1.81 -6.14
C LEU A 393 -35.91 -1.57 -5.15
N LYS A 394 -37.02 -1.00 -5.62
CA LYS A 394 -38.22 -0.80 -4.80
C LYS A 394 -38.82 -2.13 -4.37
N GLN A 395 -38.96 -3.10 -5.27
CA GLN A 395 -39.46 -4.44 -4.96
C GLN A 395 -38.58 -5.14 -3.91
N TYR A 396 -37.26 -5.10 -4.10
CA TYR A 396 -36.33 -5.66 -3.12
C TYR A 396 -36.44 -4.96 -1.77
N TYR A 397 -36.53 -3.63 -1.75
CA TYR A 397 -36.71 -2.86 -0.52
C TYR A 397 -38.00 -3.23 0.21
N GLU A 398 -39.14 -3.31 -0.48
CA GLU A 398 -40.42 -3.66 0.16
C GLU A 398 -40.38 -5.08 0.76
N GLN A 399 -39.73 -6.03 0.08
CA GLN A 399 -39.53 -7.39 0.60
C GLN A 399 -38.60 -7.45 1.84
N HIS A 400 -37.72 -6.47 2.00
CA HIS A 400 -36.70 -6.43 3.07
C HIS A 400 -36.85 -5.21 3.99
N LYS A 401 -38.03 -4.59 4.02
CA LYS A 401 -38.26 -3.27 4.64
C LYS A 401 -37.85 -3.19 6.11
N GLN A 402 -38.08 -4.29 6.83
CA GLN A 402 -37.73 -4.44 8.24
C GLN A 402 -36.21 -4.35 8.50
N GLU A 403 -35.37 -4.82 7.56
CA GLU A 403 -33.91 -4.73 7.68
C GLU A 403 -33.39 -3.29 7.69
N TRP A 404 -34.21 -2.35 7.23
CA TRP A 404 -33.92 -0.92 7.14
C TRP A 404 -34.64 -0.10 8.21
N ASN A 405 -35.16 -0.76 9.26
CA ASN A 405 -35.96 -0.12 10.31
C ASN A 405 -37.13 0.70 9.75
N ASN A 406 -37.72 0.25 8.63
CA ASN A 406 -38.79 0.93 7.92
C ASN A 406 -38.48 2.38 7.49
N GLN A 407 -37.20 2.74 7.35
CA GLN A 407 -36.80 4.04 6.82
C GLN A 407 -37.23 4.20 5.36
N ASP A 408 -37.60 5.41 4.98
CA ASP A 408 -37.98 5.77 3.60
C ASP A 408 -36.99 5.26 2.55
N PHE A 409 -37.52 4.71 1.45
CA PHE A 409 -36.73 4.10 0.38
C PHE A 409 -35.66 5.05 -0.17
N GLU A 410 -35.96 6.34 -0.38
CA GLU A 410 -35.00 7.27 -0.97
C GLU A 410 -33.80 7.52 -0.05
N LYS A 411 -33.99 7.43 1.28
CA LYS A 411 -32.89 7.52 2.26
C LYS A 411 -31.97 6.30 2.21
N VAL A 412 -32.51 5.12 1.88
CA VAL A 412 -31.76 3.86 1.89
C VAL A 412 -31.47 3.28 0.50
N LYS A 413 -31.93 3.93 -0.58
CA LYS A 413 -31.86 3.45 -1.97
C LYS A 413 -30.46 3.03 -2.37
N ARG A 414 -29.43 3.78 -1.96
CA ARG A 414 -28.02 3.44 -2.20
C ARG A 414 -27.61 2.11 -1.54
N PHE A 415 -28.02 1.89 -0.29
CA PHE A 415 -27.69 0.66 0.46
C PHE A 415 -28.46 -0.54 -0.09
N VAL A 416 -29.74 -0.34 -0.41
CA VAL A 416 -30.59 -1.32 -1.12
C VAL A 416 -29.93 -1.74 -2.42
N ARG A 417 -29.51 -0.77 -3.25
CA ARG A 417 -28.79 -1.03 -4.50
C ARG A 417 -27.52 -1.83 -4.29
N ASN A 418 -26.69 -1.44 -3.32
CA ASN A 418 -25.45 -2.18 -3.04
C ASN A 418 -25.73 -3.63 -2.62
N ARG A 419 -26.77 -3.87 -1.81
CA ARG A 419 -27.13 -5.20 -1.34
C ARG A 419 -27.69 -6.08 -2.45
N LEU A 420 -28.65 -5.56 -3.23
CA LEU A 420 -29.20 -6.27 -4.37
C LEU A 420 -28.11 -6.55 -5.42
N MET A 421 -27.24 -5.58 -5.70
CA MET A 421 -26.12 -5.76 -6.61
C MET A 421 -25.18 -6.88 -6.14
N ALA A 422 -24.84 -6.93 -4.85
CA ALA A 422 -23.99 -7.98 -4.30
C ALA A 422 -24.65 -9.37 -4.43
N GLN A 423 -25.96 -9.47 -4.21
CA GLN A 423 -26.72 -10.70 -4.39
C GLN A 423 -26.71 -11.16 -5.86
N ARG A 424 -27.11 -10.28 -6.79
CA ARG A 424 -27.11 -10.56 -8.24
C ARG A 424 -25.71 -10.92 -8.75
N ALA A 425 -24.68 -10.22 -8.26
CA ALA A 425 -23.28 -10.51 -8.60
C ALA A 425 -22.86 -11.89 -8.14
N LYS A 426 -23.27 -12.33 -6.94
CA LYS A 426 -23.00 -13.67 -6.44
C LYS A 426 -23.68 -14.75 -7.29
N GLU A 427 -24.98 -14.57 -7.58
CA GLU A 427 -25.76 -15.49 -8.42
C GLU A 427 -25.14 -15.61 -9.83
N TYR A 428 -24.92 -14.48 -10.49
CA TYR A 428 -24.32 -14.44 -11.83
C TYR A 428 -22.92 -15.03 -11.84
N LYS A 429 -22.08 -14.70 -10.84
CA LYS A 429 -20.74 -15.27 -10.70
C LYS A 429 -20.80 -16.79 -10.63
N ASN A 430 -21.70 -17.37 -9.83
CA ASN A 430 -21.83 -18.82 -9.72
C ASN A 430 -22.14 -19.45 -11.08
N ILE A 431 -23.18 -18.98 -11.78
CA ILE A 431 -23.59 -19.46 -13.10
C ILE A 431 -22.43 -19.36 -14.10
N LEU A 432 -21.75 -18.21 -14.15
CA LEU A 432 -20.62 -18.00 -15.05
C LEU A 432 -19.47 -18.96 -14.73
N THR A 433 -19.11 -19.11 -13.45
CA THR A 433 -18.00 -19.98 -13.06
C THR A 433 -18.28 -21.46 -13.29
N GLU A 434 -19.53 -21.91 -13.17
CA GLU A 434 -19.93 -23.27 -13.56
C GLU A 434 -19.70 -23.53 -15.05
N LYS A 435 -20.05 -22.57 -15.91
CA LYS A 435 -19.74 -22.64 -17.35
C LYS A 435 -18.24 -22.66 -17.60
N LEU A 436 -17.48 -21.80 -16.93
CA LEU A 436 -16.02 -21.71 -17.11
C LEU A 436 -15.28 -22.94 -16.56
N ARG A 437 -15.81 -23.62 -15.54
CA ARG A 437 -15.24 -24.87 -15.02
C ARG A 437 -15.28 -26.01 -16.03
N ARG A 438 -16.15 -25.93 -17.05
CA ARG A 438 -16.17 -26.87 -18.19
C ARG A 438 -15.14 -26.53 -19.27
N LYS A 439 -14.62 -25.30 -19.27
CA LYS A 439 -13.64 -24.80 -20.24
C LYS A 439 -12.20 -24.90 -19.72
N TYR A 440 -11.99 -24.63 -18.44
CA TYR A 440 -10.67 -24.66 -17.82
C TYR A 440 -10.57 -25.82 -16.84
N ASP A 441 -9.55 -26.64 -17.00
CA ASP A 441 -9.24 -27.72 -16.06
C ASP A 441 -8.98 -27.18 -14.66
N VAL A 442 -9.51 -27.88 -13.67
CA VAL A 442 -9.23 -27.67 -12.25
C VAL A 442 -8.66 -28.96 -11.69
N VAL A 443 -7.38 -28.94 -11.34
CA VAL A 443 -6.65 -30.12 -10.86
C VAL A 443 -6.19 -29.86 -9.43
N TYR A 444 -6.77 -30.59 -8.49
CA TYR A 444 -6.40 -30.54 -7.08
C TYR A 444 -5.18 -31.41 -6.82
N ASN A 445 -4.26 -30.91 -6.02
CA ASN A 445 -3.05 -31.63 -5.61
C ASN A 445 -3.32 -32.35 -4.28
N GLU A 446 -3.81 -33.60 -4.35
CA GLU A 446 -4.19 -34.37 -3.15
C GLU A 446 -3.06 -34.52 -2.11
N PRO A 447 -1.79 -34.83 -2.50
CA PRO A 447 -0.68 -34.81 -1.55
C PRO A 447 -0.54 -33.49 -0.79
N VAL A 448 -0.57 -32.36 -1.50
CA VAL A 448 -0.43 -31.03 -0.88
C VAL A 448 -1.67 -30.66 -0.06
N ILE A 449 -2.88 -31.06 -0.48
CA ILE A 449 -4.09 -30.87 0.34
C ILE A 449 -3.97 -31.61 1.66
N LYS A 450 -3.47 -32.85 1.66
CA LYS A 450 -3.24 -33.61 2.88
C LYS A 450 -2.25 -32.90 3.81
N GLU A 451 -1.11 -32.45 3.29
CA GLU A 451 -0.13 -31.67 4.07
C GLU A 451 -0.75 -30.41 4.70
N VAL A 452 -1.59 -29.71 3.95
CA VAL A 452 -2.26 -28.50 4.42
C VAL A 452 -3.27 -28.81 5.52
N VAL A 453 -4.07 -29.87 5.37
CA VAL A 453 -5.01 -30.34 6.40
C VAL A 453 -4.27 -30.66 7.70
N ASP A 454 -3.18 -31.43 7.61
CA ASP A 454 -2.36 -31.81 8.75
C ASP A 454 -1.76 -30.57 9.44
N SER A 455 -1.22 -29.65 8.64
CA SER A 455 -0.66 -28.38 9.14
C SER A 455 -1.70 -27.53 9.86
N LEU A 456 -2.90 -27.37 9.31
CA LEU A 456 -3.98 -26.59 9.91
C LEU A 456 -4.49 -27.22 11.22
N ASN A 457 -4.57 -28.55 11.27
CA ASN A 457 -4.95 -29.28 12.48
C ASN A 457 -3.85 -29.25 13.57
N ALA A 458 -2.57 -29.29 13.19
CA ALA A 458 -1.47 -29.10 14.12
C ALA A 458 -1.51 -27.71 14.76
N MET A 459 -1.79 -26.66 13.98
CA MET A 459 -1.96 -25.29 14.49
C MET A 459 -3.15 -25.15 15.45
N LYS A 460 -4.15 -26.02 15.35
CA LYS A 460 -5.30 -26.07 16.26
C LYS A 460 -4.99 -26.74 17.60
N LYS A 461 -4.02 -27.67 17.62
CA LYS A 461 -3.59 -28.44 18.81
C LYS A 461 -2.45 -27.77 19.58
N GLY A 462 -1.68 -26.89 18.94
CA GLY A 462 -0.58 -26.16 19.58
C GLY A 462 -1.08 -25.18 20.66
N PRO A 463 -0.25 -24.84 21.66
CA PRO A 463 -0.64 -23.90 22.70
C PRO A 463 -1.13 -22.60 22.06
N HIS A 464 -2.31 -22.13 22.48
CA HIS A 464 -2.82 -20.82 22.11
C HIS A 464 -1.80 -19.77 22.54
N ILE A 465 -0.91 -19.36 21.64
CA ILE A 465 -0.15 -18.14 21.82
C ILE A 465 -1.21 -17.04 21.87
N ARG A 466 -1.50 -16.57 23.08
CA ARG A 466 -2.37 -15.41 23.32
C ARG A 466 -1.91 -14.31 22.38
N LYS A 467 -2.79 -13.89 21.47
CA LYS A 467 -2.57 -12.71 20.64
C LYS A 467 -2.37 -11.52 21.58
N PHE A 468 -1.21 -10.87 21.47
CA PHE A 468 -1.01 -9.49 21.93
C PHE A 468 -1.58 -8.51 20.92
#